data_AF-A0A928CDZ7-F1
#
_entry.id   AF-A0A928CDZ7-F1
#
_cell.length_a   1.000
_cell.length_b   1.000
_cell.length_c   1.000
_cell.angle_alpha   90.00
_cell.angle_beta   90.00
_cell.angle_gamma   90.00
#
_symmetry.space_group_name_H-M   'P 1'
#
loop_
_entity.id
_entity.type
_entity.pdbx_description
1 polymer ?
#
loop_
_entity_poly.entity_id
_entity_poly.type
_entity_poly.pdbx_seq_one_letter_code
_entity_poly.pdbx_strand_id
1 'polypeptide(L)'
;MKDISDNSFGKAEVGEPNPHYRQIRTDGTIEPERLSDESKHLWGKNFLVNSEICYEYYLNGLHSSYPDFIMKDKKGRLHLFEVKSVNDSNAIRVNPEEYKDKIRALKECYRQCSKLLDYYFYLPILKEDCWHITRLYKGNEDTITDDMFTQELSEN
;
A
#
# COMPACT_ATOMS: atom_id res chain seq x y z
N MET A 1 -12.94 1.60 -3.81
CA MET A 1 -11.83 0.64 -4.09
C MET A 1 -12.00 -0.36 -5.25
N LYS A 2 -13.20 -0.85 -5.63
CA LYS A 2 -13.34 -1.77 -6.79
C LYS A 2 -13.19 -1.10 -8.17
N ASP A 3 -13.33 0.22 -8.24
CA ASP A 3 -13.31 1.01 -9.49
C ASP A 3 -12.05 1.86 -9.65
N ILE A 4 -10.90 1.42 -9.11
CA ILE A 4 -9.62 2.05 -9.46
C ILE A 4 -9.28 1.55 -10.87
N SER A 5 -9.18 2.47 -11.83
CA SER A 5 -8.91 2.14 -13.22
C SER A 5 -7.68 1.23 -13.36
N ASP A 6 -7.72 0.26 -14.27
CA ASP A 6 -6.59 -0.64 -14.62
C ASP A 6 -5.30 0.12 -14.97
N ASN A 7 -5.41 1.44 -15.18
CA ASN A 7 -4.33 2.34 -15.51
C ASN A 7 -3.68 3.05 -14.32
N SER A 8 -4.11 2.82 -13.09
CA SER A 8 -3.58 3.51 -11.91
C SER A 8 -2.50 2.70 -11.16
N PHE A 9 -2.49 1.38 -11.33
CA PHE A 9 -1.54 0.48 -10.68
C PHE A 9 -0.29 0.28 -11.51
N GLY A 10 0.87 0.13 -10.84
CA GLY A 10 2.08 -0.37 -11.47
C GLY A 10 1.85 -1.78 -11.97
N LYS A 11 2.39 -2.11 -13.15
CA LYS A 11 2.37 -3.47 -13.70
C LYS A 11 3.81 -3.96 -13.86
N ALA A 12 4.03 -5.21 -13.53
CA ALA A 12 5.25 -5.91 -13.94
C ALA A 12 4.86 -6.93 -14.99
N GLU A 13 5.65 -6.96 -16.07
CA GLU A 13 5.62 -8.08 -16.98
C GLU A 13 6.08 -9.32 -16.21
N VAL A 14 5.24 -10.33 -16.24
CA VAL A 14 5.42 -11.64 -15.63
C VAL A 14 5.33 -12.68 -16.75
N GLY A 15 5.96 -13.83 -16.59
CA GLY A 15 6.02 -14.81 -17.66
C GLY A 15 7.38 -15.48 -17.75
N GLU A 16 7.45 -16.55 -18.54
CA GLU A 16 8.69 -17.29 -18.72
C GLU A 16 9.71 -16.44 -19.47
N PRO A 17 10.94 -16.27 -18.93
CA PRO A 17 12.01 -15.56 -19.62
C PRO A 17 12.29 -16.21 -20.98
N ASN A 18 12.43 -15.41 -22.03
CA ASN A 18 12.77 -15.93 -23.34
C ASN A 18 14.28 -16.23 -23.41
N PRO A 19 14.69 -17.51 -23.57
CA PRO A 19 16.10 -17.86 -23.69
C PRO A 19 16.78 -17.24 -24.93
N HIS A 20 15.99 -16.76 -25.89
CA HIS A 20 16.46 -16.13 -27.13
C HIS A 20 16.33 -14.60 -27.12
N TYR A 21 16.06 -13.96 -25.98
CA TYR A 21 15.92 -12.51 -25.88
C TYR A 21 17.06 -11.76 -26.62
N ARG A 22 16.69 -10.77 -27.44
CA ARG A 22 17.56 -9.97 -28.33
C ARG A 22 18.11 -10.68 -29.57
N GLN A 23 17.76 -11.94 -29.82
CA GLN A 23 18.05 -12.56 -31.11
C GLN A 23 17.09 -12.04 -32.18
N ILE A 24 17.54 -12.02 -33.43
CA ILE A 24 16.71 -11.58 -34.56
C ILE A 24 16.05 -12.82 -35.16
N ARG A 25 14.72 -12.80 -35.24
CA ARG A 25 13.91 -13.82 -35.90
C ARG A 25 14.14 -13.80 -37.40
N THR A 26 13.73 -14.87 -38.08
CA THR A 26 13.79 -14.98 -39.55
C THR A 26 12.97 -13.92 -40.29
N ASP A 27 12.02 -13.27 -39.62
CA ASP A 27 11.22 -12.15 -40.13
C ASP A 27 11.84 -10.76 -39.86
N GLY A 28 13.02 -10.70 -39.24
CA GLY A 28 13.71 -9.46 -38.88
C GLY A 28 13.24 -8.81 -37.58
N THR A 29 12.27 -9.39 -36.87
CA THR A 29 11.84 -8.91 -35.56
C THR A 29 12.77 -9.39 -34.44
N ILE A 30 12.85 -8.62 -33.35
CA ILE A 30 13.69 -8.99 -32.19
C ILE A 30 12.87 -9.89 -31.26
N GLU A 31 13.49 -10.97 -30.79
CA GLU A 31 12.92 -11.84 -29.77
C GLU A 31 12.59 -11.05 -28.50
N PRO A 32 11.32 -11.09 -28.02
CA PRO A 32 10.87 -10.37 -26.84
C PRO A 32 11.56 -10.92 -25.59
N GLU A 33 11.57 -10.13 -24.51
CA GLU A 33 12.21 -10.52 -23.24
C GLU A 33 11.54 -11.74 -22.59
N ARG A 34 10.23 -11.93 -22.84
CA ARG A 34 9.44 -13.03 -22.27
C ARG A 34 8.63 -13.75 -23.34
N LEU A 35 8.35 -15.03 -23.07
CA LEU A 35 7.58 -15.92 -23.96
C LEU A 35 6.07 -15.76 -23.77
N SER A 36 5.63 -15.23 -22.62
CA SER A 36 4.24 -14.92 -22.36
C SER A 36 4.05 -13.44 -22.02
N ASP A 37 3.01 -12.85 -22.61
CA ASP A 37 2.58 -11.46 -22.37
C ASP A 37 1.65 -11.39 -21.14
N GLU A 38 2.09 -11.95 -20.01
CA GLU A 38 1.34 -11.81 -18.76
C GLU A 38 1.79 -10.52 -18.05
N SER A 39 0.85 -9.70 -17.60
CA SER A 39 1.16 -8.55 -16.75
C SER A 39 0.42 -8.68 -15.43
N LYS A 40 1.15 -8.53 -14.32
CA LYS A 40 0.57 -8.55 -12.98
C LYS A 40 0.65 -7.17 -12.36
N HIS A 41 -0.44 -6.79 -11.71
CA HIS A 41 -0.49 -5.56 -10.92
C HIS A 41 0.44 -5.69 -9.70
N LEU A 42 1.21 -4.63 -9.43
CA LEU A 42 2.11 -4.52 -8.28
C LEU A 42 1.35 -4.07 -7.04
N TRP A 43 0.40 -4.89 -6.63
CA TRP A 43 -0.32 -4.74 -5.37
C TRP A 43 -0.40 -6.10 -4.70
N GLY A 44 -0.37 -6.11 -3.37
CA GLY A 44 -0.44 -7.35 -2.62
C GLY A 44 -0.78 -7.11 -1.17
N LYS A 45 -1.40 -8.12 -0.58
CA LYS A 45 -1.56 -8.18 0.87
C LYS A 45 -0.23 -8.62 1.49
N ASN A 46 0.30 -7.87 2.43
CA ASN A 46 1.51 -8.25 3.15
C ASN A 46 1.10 -9.14 4.33
N PHE A 47 1.19 -10.45 4.11
CA PHE A 47 0.52 -11.45 4.95
C PHE A 47 1.50 -12.36 5.71
N LEU A 48 2.69 -11.88 6.06
CA LEU A 48 3.72 -12.77 6.59
C LEU A 48 4.38 -12.22 7.85
N VAL A 49 4.42 -13.08 8.88
CA VAL A 49 5.16 -12.97 10.13
C VAL A 49 6.68 -12.76 9.89
N ASN A 50 7.15 -12.96 8.65
CA ASN A 50 8.53 -12.80 8.20
C ASN A 50 8.70 -11.66 7.17
N SER A 51 7.76 -10.72 7.10
CA SER A 51 7.94 -9.54 6.24
C SER A 51 9.14 -8.73 6.73
N GLU A 52 10.03 -8.35 5.82
CA GLU A 52 11.12 -7.40 6.12
C GLU A 52 10.60 -6.00 6.48
N ILE A 53 9.31 -5.74 6.19
CA ILE A 53 8.65 -4.47 6.45
C ILE A 53 7.84 -4.58 7.73
N CYS A 54 8.51 -4.25 8.84
CA CYS A 54 7.96 -4.15 10.19
C CYS A 54 8.18 -2.74 10.73
N TYR A 55 7.17 -2.17 11.38
CA TYR A 55 7.25 -0.87 12.04
C TYR A 55 7.13 -1.05 13.54
N GLU A 56 8.11 -0.57 14.29
CA GLU A 56 8.12 -0.66 15.73
C GLU A 56 7.84 0.70 16.37
N TYR A 57 6.98 0.71 17.38
CA TYR A 57 6.67 1.90 18.16
C TYR A 57 6.53 1.57 19.64
N TYR A 58 6.81 2.57 20.46
CA TYR A 58 6.72 2.45 21.91
C TYR A 58 5.41 3.05 22.40
N LEU A 59 4.57 2.24 23.04
CA LEU A 59 3.35 2.66 23.72
C LEU A 59 3.13 1.77 24.94
N ASN A 60 3.60 2.20 26.12
CA ASN A 60 3.57 1.38 27.35
C ASN A 60 4.20 -0.02 27.18
N GLY A 61 5.09 -0.18 26.20
CA GLY A 61 5.64 -1.44 25.73
C GLY A 61 6.10 -1.32 24.28
N LEU A 62 6.90 -2.29 23.82
CA LEU A 62 7.30 -2.39 22.42
C LEU A 62 6.16 -3.02 21.62
N HIS A 63 5.72 -2.34 20.55
CA HIS A 63 4.69 -2.83 19.64
C HIS A 63 5.22 -2.85 18.22
N SER A 64 4.89 -3.93 17.50
CA SER A 64 5.19 -4.09 16.08
C SER A 64 3.90 -3.99 15.25
N SER A 65 3.97 -3.29 14.13
CA SER A 65 2.89 -3.17 13.13
C SER A 65 3.42 -3.60 11.76
N TYR A 66 2.56 -4.28 11.01
CA TYR A 66 2.85 -4.72 9.65
C TYR A 66 1.77 -4.14 8.76
N PRO A 67 2.14 -3.45 7.66
CA PRO A 67 1.15 -2.87 6.77
C PRO A 67 0.29 -4.01 6.20
N ASP A 68 -1.02 -3.83 6.12
CA ASP A 68 -1.93 -4.81 5.55
C ASP A 68 -1.70 -4.95 4.03
N PHE A 69 -1.56 -3.84 3.32
CA PHE A 69 -1.35 -3.85 1.88
C PHE A 69 -0.17 -2.99 1.46
N ILE A 70 0.49 -3.43 0.40
CA ILE A 70 1.55 -2.69 -0.27
C ILE A 70 1.19 -2.59 -1.74
N MET A 71 1.29 -1.40 -2.29
CA MET A 71 1.03 -1.10 -3.68
C MET A 71 2.15 -0.24 -4.24
N LYS A 72 2.59 -0.56 -5.46
CA LYS A 72 3.44 0.30 -6.27
C LYS A 72 2.62 0.88 -7.40
N ASP A 73 2.61 2.19 -7.53
CA ASP A 73 1.93 2.85 -8.64
C ASP A 73 2.79 2.86 -9.92
N LYS A 74 2.25 3.41 -11.02
CA LYS A 74 2.99 3.53 -12.28
C LYS A 74 4.18 4.47 -12.24
N LYS A 75 4.18 5.46 -11.32
CA LYS A 75 5.30 6.40 -11.11
C LYS A 75 6.41 5.78 -10.26
N GLY A 76 6.23 4.54 -9.81
CA GLY A 76 7.15 3.82 -8.94
C GLY A 76 7.05 4.24 -7.47
N ARG A 77 6.05 5.04 -7.10
CA ARG A 77 5.75 5.42 -5.71
C ARG A 77 5.23 4.21 -4.97
N LEU A 78 5.70 4.04 -3.73
CA LEU A 78 5.25 2.97 -2.84
C LEU A 78 4.19 3.50 -1.88
N HIS A 79 3.09 2.78 -1.81
CA HIS A 79 1.90 3.07 -1.03
C HIS A 79 1.66 1.91 -0.06
N LEU A 80 1.65 2.22 1.23
CA LEU A 80 1.47 1.27 2.33
C LEU A 80 0.13 1.55 2.99
N PHE A 81 -0.68 0.52 3.17
CA PHE A 81 -2.00 0.64 3.78
C PHE A 81 -2.08 -0.20 5.04
N GLU A 82 -2.49 0.42 6.13
CA GLU A 82 -2.89 -0.26 7.37
C GLU A 82 -4.39 -0.02 7.56
N VAL A 83 -5.20 -1.06 7.36
CA VAL A 83 -6.66 -0.94 7.40
C VAL A 83 -7.15 -1.27 8.80
N LYS A 84 -7.92 -0.36 9.41
CA LYS A 84 -8.59 -0.60 10.69
C LYS A 84 -10.09 -0.47 10.51
N SER A 85 -10.83 -1.55 10.74
CA SER A 85 -12.30 -1.49 10.88
C SER A 85 -12.66 -1.23 12.34
N VAL A 86 -13.40 -0.15 12.60
CA VAL A 86 -14.04 0.07 13.89
C VAL A 86 -15.46 -0.47 13.76
N ASN A 87 -15.61 -1.80 13.80
CA ASN A 87 -16.93 -2.39 13.96
C ASN A 87 -17.27 -2.33 15.45
N ASP A 88 -18.20 -1.46 15.81
CA ASP A 88 -18.85 -1.44 17.13
C ASP A 88 -19.65 -2.73 17.42
N SER A 89 -19.75 -3.63 16.45
CA SER A 89 -20.40 -4.93 16.56
C SER A 89 -19.49 -6.00 17.17
N ASN A 90 -19.39 -5.94 18.50
CA ASN A 90 -19.27 -7.03 19.47
C ASN A 90 -18.14 -6.86 20.49
N ALA A 91 -18.55 -6.54 21.72
CA ALA A 91 -18.09 -7.21 22.93
C ALA A 91 -16.59 -7.17 23.29
N ILE A 92 -15.82 -6.19 22.84
CA ILE A 92 -14.51 -5.91 23.45
C ILE A 92 -14.63 -4.59 24.21
N ARG A 93 -14.49 -4.67 25.54
CA ARG A 93 -14.30 -3.53 26.44
C ARG A 93 -12.95 -2.84 26.15
N VAL A 94 -12.68 -2.45 24.90
CA VAL A 94 -11.52 -1.62 24.61
C VAL A 94 -11.87 -0.24 25.12
N ASN A 95 -11.10 0.25 26.09
CA ASN A 95 -11.25 1.61 26.57
C ASN A 95 -11.05 2.54 25.35
N PRO A 96 -12.03 3.40 25.00
CA PRO A 96 -11.93 4.28 23.84
C PRO A 96 -10.65 5.12 23.83
N GLU A 97 -10.13 5.45 25.02
CA GLU A 97 -8.87 6.19 25.18
C GLU A 97 -7.64 5.37 24.81
N GLU A 98 -7.56 4.08 25.19
CA GLU A 98 -6.45 3.21 24.80
C GLU A 98 -6.39 2.98 23.28
N TYR A 99 -7.56 2.87 22.64
CA TYR A 99 -7.64 2.76 21.18
C TYR A 99 -7.13 4.04 20.49
N LYS A 100 -7.55 5.22 20.97
CA LYS A 100 -7.05 6.50 20.47
C LYS A 100 -5.55 6.64 20.64
N ASP A 101 -5.02 6.26 21.81
CA ASP A 101 -3.59 6.32 22.09
C ASP A 101 -2.80 5.39 21.16
N LYS A 102 -3.31 4.19 20.89
CA LYS A 102 -2.71 3.26 19.92
C LYS A 102 -2.67 3.84 18.50
N ILE A 103 -3.79 4.40 18.03
CA ILE A 103 -3.87 5.05 16.72
C ILE A 103 -2.92 6.24 16.66
N ARG A 104 -2.84 7.05 17.72
CA ARG A 104 -1.94 8.20 17.80
C ARG A 104 -0.47 7.78 17.74
N ALA A 105 -0.07 6.77 18.50
CA ALA A 105 1.29 6.26 18.49
C ALA A 105 1.68 5.69 17.11
N LEU A 106 0.76 4.97 16.47
CA LEU A 106 0.96 4.44 15.11
C LEU A 106 1.09 5.56 14.07
N LYS A 107 0.22 6.58 14.12
CA LYS A 107 0.31 7.77 13.25
C LYS A 107 1.65 8.47 13.41
N GLU A 108 2.14 8.63 14.64
CA GLU A 108 3.43 9.25 14.89
C GLU A 108 4.58 8.42 14.32
N CYS A 109 4.56 7.10 14.50
CA CYS A 109 5.52 6.18 13.89
C CYS A 109 5.54 6.35 12.37
N TYR A 110 4.38 6.25 11.72
CA TYR A 110 4.26 6.39 10.27
C TYR A 110 4.66 7.77 9.77
N ARG A 111 4.41 8.83 10.56
CA ARG A 111 4.87 10.18 10.25
C ARG A 111 6.40 10.22 10.18
N GLN A 112 7.11 9.62 11.13
CA GLN A 112 8.57 9.57 11.10
C GLN A 112 9.08 8.67 9.98
N CYS A 113 8.49 7.50 9.77
CA CYS A 113 8.84 6.61 8.66
C CYS A 113 8.65 7.30 7.30
N SER A 114 7.58 8.09 7.12
CA SER A 114 7.31 8.83 5.88
C SER A 114 8.34 9.91 5.56
N LYS A 115 9.05 10.44 6.57
CA LYS A 115 10.17 11.36 6.37
C LYS A 115 11.44 10.65 5.93
N LEU A 116 11.62 9.40 6.36
CA LEU A 116 12.82 8.61 6.09
C LEU A 116 12.74 7.86 4.76
N LEU A 117 11.56 7.37 4.40
CA LEU A 117 11.41 6.37 3.34
C LEU A 117 10.77 6.90 2.03
N ASP A 118 10.39 8.18 1.93
CA ASP A 118 9.70 8.73 0.74
C ASP A 118 8.48 7.89 0.27
N TYR A 119 7.89 7.11 1.17
CA TYR A 119 6.71 6.29 0.93
C TYR A 119 5.45 7.00 1.40
N TYR A 120 4.32 6.61 0.78
CA TYR A 120 3.00 7.05 1.18
C TYR A 120 2.42 6.05 2.17
N PHE A 121 2.03 6.52 3.35
CA PHE A 121 1.40 5.70 4.37
C PHE A 121 -0.08 6.09 4.46
N TYR A 122 -0.96 5.09 4.40
CA TYR A 122 -2.39 5.27 4.48
C TYR A 122 -2.95 4.49 5.67
N LEU A 123 -3.76 5.16 6.47
CA LEU A 123 -4.50 4.59 7.58
C LEU A 123 -5.99 4.82 7.34
N PRO A 124 -6.64 4.00 6.49
CA PRO A 124 -8.09 3.99 6.33
C PRO A 124 -8.76 3.43 7.59
N ILE A 125 -9.62 4.26 8.18
CA ILE A 125 -10.46 3.92 9.33
C ILE A 125 -11.91 3.97 8.89
N LEU A 126 -12.62 2.84 9.01
CA LEU A 126 -14.06 2.77 8.78
C LEU A 126 -14.79 3.19 10.05
N LYS A 127 -15.56 4.28 9.98
CA LYS A 127 -16.41 4.76 11.08
C LYS A 127 -17.80 5.11 10.54
N GLU A 128 -18.85 4.57 11.15
CA GLU A 128 -20.26 4.88 10.80
C GLU A 128 -20.52 4.80 9.27
N ASP A 129 -20.03 3.74 8.62
CA ASP A 129 -20.11 3.50 7.17
C ASP A 129 -19.35 4.50 6.25
N CYS A 130 -18.59 5.42 6.82
CA CYS A 130 -17.72 6.34 6.10
C CYS A 130 -16.23 5.95 6.26
N TRP A 131 -15.49 5.89 5.14
CA TRP A 131 -14.05 5.67 5.16
C TRP A 131 -13.31 6.99 5.36
N HIS A 132 -12.61 7.12 6.48
CA HIS A 132 -11.68 8.22 6.74
C HIS A 132 -10.26 7.75 6.46
N ILE A 133 -9.67 8.22 5.35
CA ILE A 133 -8.32 7.81 4.95
C ILE A 133 -7.34 8.89 5.40
N THR A 134 -6.59 8.60 6.47
CA THR A 134 -5.43 9.44 6.83
C THR A 134 -4.26 9.07 5.91
N ARG A 135 -3.69 10.04 5.19
CA ARG A 135 -2.49 9.91 4.39
C ARG A 135 -1.32 10.61 5.10
N LEU A 136 -0.17 9.96 5.14
CA LEU A 136 1.08 10.48 5.68
C LEU A 136 2.17 10.40 4.60
N TYR A 137 2.74 11.54 4.24
CA TYR A 137 3.82 11.63 3.25
C TYR A 137 4.79 12.76 3.60
N LYS A 138 6.10 12.48 3.61
CA LYS A 138 7.16 13.44 3.99
C LYS A 138 6.91 14.15 5.33
N GLY A 139 6.27 13.45 6.26
CA GLY A 139 5.93 13.98 7.59
C GLY A 139 4.68 14.85 7.64
N ASN A 140 3.98 15.08 6.52
CA ASN A 140 2.70 15.77 6.48
C ASN A 140 1.56 14.77 6.62
N GLU A 141 0.53 15.15 7.38
CA GLU A 141 -0.70 14.39 7.57
C GLU A 141 -1.83 15.08 6.82
N ASP A 142 -2.49 14.36 5.92
CA ASP A 142 -3.68 14.80 5.20
C ASP A 142 -4.80 13.80 5.41
N THR A 143 -6.05 14.28 5.36
CA THR A 143 -7.22 13.38 5.27
C THR A 143 -7.75 13.45 3.86
N ILE A 144 -7.84 12.30 3.20
CA ILE A 144 -8.31 12.19 1.82
C ILE A 144 -9.54 11.28 1.76
N THR A 145 -10.35 11.47 0.72
CA THR A 145 -11.47 10.59 0.38
C THR A 145 -11.03 9.55 -0.67
N ASP A 146 -11.84 8.52 -0.91
CA ASP A 146 -11.59 7.51 -1.97
C ASP A 146 -11.48 8.19 -3.35
N ASP A 147 -12.27 9.24 -3.59
CA ASP A 147 -12.25 10.01 -4.84
C ASP A 147 -10.91 10.75 -5.03
N MET A 148 -10.43 11.43 -3.99
CA MET A 148 -9.13 12.13 -4.02
C MET A 148 -7.97 11.16 -4.21
N PHE A 149 -8.05 9.98 -3.58
CA PHE A 149 -7.06 8.93 -3.75
C PHE A 149 -7.02 8.42 -5.20
N THR A 150 -8.19 8.18 -5.79
CA THR A 150 -8.31 7.71 -7.18
C THR A 150 -7.80 8.76 -8.17
N GLN A 151 -8.08 10.04 -7.90
CA GLN A 151 -7.56 11.16 -8.69
C GLN A 151 -6.02 11.22 -8.64
N GLU A 152 -5.40 11.12 -7.46
CA GLU A 152 -3.94 11.14 -7.32
C GLU A 152 -3.22 9.98 -8.05
N LEU A 153 -3.89 8.83 -8.17
CA LEU A 153 -3.36 7.69 -8.91
C LEU A 153 -3.61 7.75 -10.42
N SER A 154 -4.53 8.61 -10.88
CA SER A 154 -4.90 8.74 -12.29
C SER A 154 -4.27 9.97 -12.97
N GLU A 155 -3.92 11.00 -12.20
CA GLU A 155 -3.23 12.18 -12.71
C GLU A 155 -1.80 11.80 -13.16
N ASN A 156 -1.59 11.80 -14.47
CA ASN A 156 -0.34 11.54 -15.18
C ASN A 156 0.71 12.63 -14.91
#